data_AF-A0A6L3C5W9-F1
#
_entry.id   AF-A0A6L3C5W9-F1
#
_cell.length_a   1.000
_cell.length_b   1.000
_cell.length_c   1.000
_cell.angle_alpha   90.00
_cell.angle_beta   90.00
_cell.angle_gamma   90.00
#
_symmetry.space_group_name_H-M   'P 1'
#
loop_
_entity.id
_entity.type
_entity.pdbx_description
1 polymer ?
#
loop_
_entity_poly.entity_id
_entity_poly.type
_entity_poly.pdbx_seq_one_letter_code
_entity_poly.pdbx_strand_id
1 'polypeptide(L)'
;MPSVFLSSDTVEYLKRNSNNQSMDSTVRRLLNLDKNKGKLVKRQVGRTKLAPIEAYTWTIIYRLYMAEDGTLSRKALQGQVHDVLRAGGLFETYTDDDAPTKNGQPRWKQRYNSAIAHLRKNGCLVTESKAGPERYKGVNLRHTEDGLDAITDINLHLDGREGHVYLCRYSDPALDGIGTDTCPVPLNPTEIPYRLSGRFRGNKAPQEL
;
A
#
# COMPACT_ATOMS: atom_id res chain seq x y z
N MET A 1 6.88 0.21 41.60
CA MET A 1 7.17 0.94 40.35
C MET A 1 7.44 -0.09 39.26
N PRO A 2 6.81 -0.01 38.08
CA PRO A 2 7.18 -0.89 36.96
C PRO A 2 8.61 -0.55 36.51
N SER A 3 9.49 -1.55 36.49
CA SER A 3 10.84 -1.43 35.92
C SER A 3 10.79 -1.88 34.46
N VAL A 4 11.39 -1.08 33.58
CA VAL A 4 11.56 -1.41 32.16
C VAL A 4 13.02 -1.79 31.95
N PHE A 5 13.24 -3.01 31.45
CA PHE A 5 14.58 -3.48 31.09
C PHE A 5 14.87 -3.16 29.62
N LEU A 6 15.98 -2.49 29.38
CA LEU A 6 16.49 -2.23 28.04
C LEU A 6 17.63 -3.20 27.73
N SER A 7 17.73 -3.67 26.49
CA SER A 7 18.88 -4.45 26.06
C SER A 7 20.17 -3.63 26.13
N SER A 8 21.31 -4.30 26.29
CA SER A 8 22.65 -3.69 26.32
C SER A 8 22.87 -2.79 25.10
N ASP A 9 22.50 -3.26 23.92
CA ASP A 9 22.61 -2.52 22.65
C ASP A 9 21.79 -1.23 22.67
N THR A 10 20.59 -1.27 23.25
CA THR A 10 19.71 -0.10 23.36
C THR A 10 20.32 0.93 24.32
N VAL A 11 20.88 0.48 25.44
CA VAL A 11 21.55 1.34 26.42
C VAL A 11 22.79 1.99 25.81
N GLU A 12 23.59 1.23 25.06
CA GLU A 12 24.80 1.72 24.41
C GLU A 12 24.47 2.75 23.32
N TYR A 13 23.45 2.48 22.51
CA TYR A 13 22.93 3.43 21.54
C TYR A 13 22.50 4.75 22.20
N LEU A 14 21.74 4.68 23.31
CA LEU A 14 21.29 5.87 24.03
C LEU A 14 22.47 6.65 24.62
N LYS A 15 23.45 5.97 25.22
CA LYS A 15 24.66 6.61 25.76
C LYS A 15 25.45 7.34 24.66
N ARG A 16 25.67 6.68 23.53
CA ARG A 16 26.40 7.26 22.39
C ARG A 16 25.72 8.50 21.82
N ASN A 17 24.39 8.53 21.84
CA ASN A 17 23.60 9.63 21.32
C ASN A 17 23.20 10.66 22.39
N SER A 18 23.64 10.50 23.64
CA SER A 18 23.21 11.33 24.77
C SER A 18 23.69 12.77 24.70
N ASN A 19 24.82 13.02 24.04
CA ASN A 19 25.48 14.34 24.02
C ASN A 19 25.68 14.92 25.44
N ASN A 20 26.08 14.07 26.41
CA ASN A 20 26.23 14.40 27.83
C ASN A 20 24.93 14.84 28.53
N GLN A 21 23.77 14.54 27.97
CA GLN A 21 22.48 14.79 28.58
C GLN A 21 21.99 13.57 29.37
N SER A 22 20.99 13.76 30.25
CA SER A 22 20.36 12.65 30.97
C SER A 22 19.67 11.67 30.00
N MET A 23 19.46 10.42 30.45
CA MET A 23 18.76 9.42 29.63
C MET A 23 17.35 9.89 29.24
N ASP A 24 16.63 10.52 30.18
CA ASP A 24 15.28 11.07 29.96
C ASP A 24 15.29 12.16 28.88
N SER A 25 16.20 13.13 28.98
CA SER A 25 16.33 14.21 27.98
C SER A 25 16.79 13.69 26.61
N THR A 26 17.65 12.66 26.59
CA THR A 26 18.07 11.97 25.37
C THR A 26 16.88 11.31 24.69
N VAL A 27 16.06 10.56 25.45
CA VAL A 27 14.83 9.93 24.94
C VAL A 27 13.85 10.98 24.43
N ARG A 28 13.61 12.06 25.19
CA ARG A 28 12.74 13.16 24.78
C ARG A 28 13.21 13.82 23.49
N ARG A 29 14.51 14.06 23.34
CA ARG A 29 15.09 14.64 22.13
C ARG A 29 14.96 13.72 20.92
N LEU A 30 15.35 12.44 21.07
CA LEU A 30 15.27 11.44 19.99
C LEU A 30 13.82 11.25 19.51
N LEU A 31 12.87 11.27 20.44
CA LEU A 31 11.45 11.12 20.15
C LEU A 31 10.73 12.45 19.88
N ASN A 32 11.45 13.59 19.90
CA ASN A 32 10.90 14.95 19.75
C ASN A 32 9.71 15.24 20.70
N LEU A 33 9.78 14.78 21.95
CA LEU A 33 8.71 14.96 22.94
C LEU A 33 8.61 16.42 23.40
N ASP A 34 9.74 17.13 23.49
CA ASP A 34 9.79 18.53 23.93
C ASP A 34 9.14 19.49 22.93
N LYS A 35 9.23 19.18 21.63
CA LYS A 35 8.59 19.98 20.56
C LYS A 35 7.08 19.76 20.47
N ASN A 36 6.57 18.66 21.04
CA ASN A 36 5.18 18.24 20.90
C ASN A 36 4.37 18.34 22.21
N LYS A 37 4.73 19.21 23.16
CA LYS A 37 4.00 19.48 24.42
C LYS A 37 3.39 18.21 25.07
N GLY A 38 4.16 17.13 25.17
CA GLY A 38 3.70 15.87 25.78
C GLY A 38 2.69 15.05 24.96
N LYS A 39 2.29 15.47 23.76
CA LYS A 39 1.58 14.61 22.81
C LYS A 39 2.59 13.81 22.01
N LEU A 40 2.68 12.51 22.29
CA LEU A 40 3.26 11.55 21.36
C LEU A 40 2.46 11.63 20.05
N VAL A 41 2.93 12.43 19.09
CA VAL A 41 2.37 12.44 17.74
C VAL A 41 2.67 11.07 17.16
N LYS A 42 1.65 10.21 17.06
CA LYS A 42 1.72 8.98 16.27
C LYS A 42 2.08 9.39 14.84
N ARG A 43 3.37 9.37 14.51
CA ARG A 43 3.87 9.66 13.14
C ARG A 43 3.29 8.67 12.12
N GLN A 44 2.89 7.49 12.59
CA GLN A 44 2.18 6.48 11.84
C GLN A 44 0.70 6.53 12.20
N VAL A 45 -0.13 6.81 11.19
CA VAL A 45 -1.54 6.44 11.22
C VAL A 45 -1.60 4.92 11.46
N GLY A 46 -2.49 4.47 12.35
CA GLY A 46 -2.67 3.03 12.56
C GLY A 46 -2.97 2.38 11.21
N ARG A 47 -2.28 1.28 10.87
CA ARG A 47 -2.44 0.57 9.58
C ARG A 47 -3.91 0.22 9.29
N THR A 48 -4.72 0.04 10.33
CA THR A 48 -6.16 -0.24 10.25
C THR A 48 -7.01 0.93 9.73
N LYS A 49 -6.47 2.16 9.70
CA LYS A 49 -7.15 3.34 9.16
C LYS A 49 -6.76 3.66 7.71
N LEU A 50 -5.79 2.93 7.18
CA LEU A 50 -5.38 3.05 5.78
C LEU A 50 -5.92 1.85 5.03
N ALA A 51 -6.29 2.03 3.77
CA ALA A 51 -6.79 0.93 2.97
C ALA A 51 -5.77 -0.23 2.89
N PRO A 52 -6.18 -1.47 2.59
CA PRO A 52 -5.24 -2.52 2.20
C PRO A 52 -4.37 -2.05 1.03
N ILE A 53 -3.08 -2.37 1.03
CA ILE A 53 -2.19 -1.96 -0.07
C ILE A 53 -2.50 -2.77 -1.34
N GLU A 54 -3.07 -3.95 -1.15
CA GLU A 54 -3.59 -4.89 -2.12
C GLU A 54 -4.59 -4.21 -3.08
N ALA A 55 -5.44 -3.31 -2.54
CA ALA A 55 -6.38 -2.53 -3.36
C ALA A 55 -5.64 -1.68 -4.40
N TYR A 56 -4.48 -1.12 -4.05
CA TYR A 56 -3.69 -0.31 -4.98
C TYR A 56 -2.92 -1.18 -5.96
N THR A 57 -2.25 -2.23 -5.49
CA THR A 57 -1.45 -3.10 -6.38
C THR A 57 -2.32 -3.82 -7.40
N TRP A 58 -3.48 -4.36 -6.96
CA TRP A 58 -4.41 -5.03 -7.86
C TRP A 58 -4.98 -4.05 -8.88
N THR A 59 -5.48 -2.89 -8.44
CA THR A 59 -6.07 -1.89 -9.35
C THR A 59 -5.06 -1.40 -10.38
N ILE A 60 -3.79 -1.22 -10.00
CA ILE A 60 -2.74 -0.84 -10.94
C ILE A 60 -2.59 -1.85 -12.08
N ILE A 61 -2.47 -3.14 -11.74
CA ILE A 61 -2.30 -4.20 -12.75
C ILE A 61 -3.57 -4.32 -13.59
N TYR A 62 -4.74 -4.34 -12.95
CA TYR A 62 -6.03 -4.44 -13.64
C TYR A 62 -6.25 -3.30 -14.63
N ARG A 63 -5.91 -2.04 -14.27
CA ARG A 63 -6.02 -0.91 -15.21
C ARG A 63 -5.07 -1.01 -16.40
N LEU A 64 -3.89 -1.58 -16.20
CA LEU A 64 -2.96 -1.85 -17.30
C LEU A 64 -3.49 -2.99 -18.18
N TYR A 65 -4.01 -4.07 -17.60
CA TYR A 65 -4.65 -5.16 -18.32
C TYR A 65 -5.83 -4.71 -19.18
N MET A 66 -6.64 -3.77 -18.67
CA MET A 66 -7.78 -3.18 -19.40
C MET A 66 -7.38 -2.17 -20.48
N ALA A 67 -6.09 -1.79 -20.57
CA ALA A 67 -5.62 -0.89 -21.62
C ALA A 67 -5.38 -1.69 -22.92
N GLU A 68 -5.70 -1.09 -24.07
CA GLU A 68 -5.62 -1.74 -25.40
C GLU A 68 -4.26 -2.40 -25.65
N ASP A 69 -3.16 -1.72 -25.31
CA ASP A 69 -1.78 -2.21 -25.49
C ASP A 69 -1.14 -2.70 -24.17
N GLY A 70 -1.92 -2.97 -23.13
CA GLY A 70 -1.39 -3.32 -21.81
C GLY A 70 -0.60 -2.20 -21.11
N THR A 71 -0.63 -0.99 -21.69
CA THR A 71 0.31 0.10 -21.40
C THR A 71 -0.42 1.42 -21.16
N LEU A 72 -0.03 2.15 -20.12
CA LEU A 72 -0.56 3.48 -19.82
C LEU A 72 0.57 4.45 -19.44
N SER A 73 0.40 5.73 -19.79
CA SER A 73 1.26 6.77 -19.22
C SER A 73 1.08 6.84 -17.71
N ARG A 74 2.14 7.18 -16.98
CA ARG A 74 2.09 7.29 -15.51
C ARG A 74 0.97 8.22 -15.02
N LYS A 75 0.70 9.30 -15.75
CA LYS A 75 -0.37 10.26 -15.41
C LYS A 75 -1.75 9.64 -15.63
N ALA A 76 -1.96 8.97 -16.78
CA ALA A 76 -3.22 8.31 -17.08
C ALA A 76 -3.53 7.18 -16.09
N LEU A 77 -2.54 6.33 -15.81
CA LEU A 77 -2.67 5.25 -14.84
C LEU A 77 -3.02 5.77 -13.44
N GLN A 78 -2.33 6.81 -12.97
CA GLN A 78 -2.62 7.40 -11.66
C GLN A 78 -4.06 7.95 -11.57
N GLY A 79 -4.54 8.59 -12.63
CA GLY A 79 -5.92 9.09 -12.71
C GLY A 79 -6.94 7.94 -12.68
N GLN A 80 -6.79 6.96 -13.57
CA GLN A 80 -7.71 5.82 -13.64
C GLN A 80 -7.75 5.00 -12.35
N VAL A 81 -6.61 4.77 -11.71
CA VAL A 81 -6.56 4.07 -10.41
C VAL A 81 -7.31 4.87 -9.36
N HIS A 82 -7.09 6.18 -9.29
CA HIS A 82 -7.80 7.03 -8.34
C HIS A 82 -9.32 7.02 -8.57
N ASP A 83 -9.75 7.09 -9.82
CA ASP A 83 -11.17 7.14 -10.16
C ASP A 83 -11.89 5.82 -9.82
N VAL A 84 -11.25 4.67 -10.08
CA VAL A 84 -11.79 3.36 -9.66
C VAL A 84 -11.90 3.25 -8.15
N LEU A 85 -10.83 3.58 -7.42
CA LEU A 85 -10.85 3.48 -5.95
C LEU A 85 -11.86 4.45 -5.32
N ARG A 86 -12.00 5.66 -5.89
CA ARG A 86 -13.02 6.63 -5.46
C ARG A 86 -14.43 6.14 -5.76
N ALA A 87 -14.69 5.67 -6.97
CA ALA A 87 -16.01 5.17 -7.34
C ALA A 87 -16.44 3.96 -6.50
N GLY A 88 -15.49 3.11 -6.11
CA GLY A 88 -15.72 1.99 -5.20
C GLY A 88 -15.83 2.37 -3.72
N GLY A 89 -15.74 3.65 -3.36
CA GLY A 89 -15.94 4.12 -1.99
C GLY A 89 -14.74 3.92 -1.04
N LEU A 90 -13.53 3.71 -1.58
CA LEU A 90 -12.34 3.44 -0.77
C LEU A 90 -11.99 4.63 0.13
N PHE A 91 -12.18 5.86 -0.34
CA PHE A 91 -11.79 7.06 0.40
C PHE A 91 -12.83 7.46 1.46
N GLU A 92 -14.07 7.02 1.30
CA GLU A 92 -15.14 7.11 2.29
C GLU A 92 -14.90 6.12 3.42
N THR A 93 -14.44 4.91 3.08
CA THR A 93 -14.08 3.85 4.05
C THR A 93 -12.77 4.19 4.78
N TYR A 94 -11.77 4.68 4.05
CA TYR A 94 -10.43 4.98 4.56
C TYR A 94 -10.09 6.46 4.36
N THR A 95 -10.75 7.33 5.11
CA THR A 95 -10.61 8.80 5.00
C THR A 95 -9.18 9.29 5.18
N ASP A 96 -8.34 8.57 5.95
CA ASP A 96 -6.94 8.91 6.18
C ASP A 96 -6.06 8.74 4.91
N ASP A 97 -6.52 7.99 3.90
CA ASP A 97 -5.87 7.92 2.59
C ASP A 97 -6.09 9.20 1.78
N ASP A 98 -7.25 9.86 1.89
CA ASP A 98 -7.49 11.14 1.20
C ASP A 98 -7.02 12.36 2.03
N ALA A 99 -6.76 12.16 3.33
CA ALA A 99 -6.25 13.21 4.19
C ALA A 99 -4.90 13.78 3.69
N PRO A 100 -4.70 15.11 3.77
CA PRO A 100 -3.47 15.75 3.35
C PRO A 100 -2.29 15.33 4.23
N THR A 101 -1.17 15.04 3.58
CA THR A 101 0.12 14.87 4.24
C THR A 101 0.74 16.22 4.60
N LYS A 102 1.92 16.20 5.25
CA LYS A 102 2.67 17.43 5.59
C LYS A 102 2.96 18.34 4.40
N ASN A 103 2.99 17.78 3.19
CA ASN A 103 3.29 18.51 1.95
C ASN A 103 2.01 18.93 1.21
N GLY A 104 0.84 18.86 1.85
CA GLY A 104 -0.46 19.20 1.27
C GLY A 104 -1.02 18.19 0.27
N GLN A 105 -0.25 17.17 -0.14
CA GLN A 105 -0.71 16.12 -1.04
C GLN A 105 -1.48 15.04 -0.29
N PRO A 106 -2.57 14.48 -0.85
CA PRO A 106 -3.31 13.40 -0.22
C PRO A 106 -2.44 12.14 -0.13
N ARG A 107 -2.63 11.38 0.95
CA ARG A 107 -1.77 10.23 1.31
C ARG A 107 -1.84 9.10 0.28
N TRP A 108 -2.97 8.92 -0.40
CA TRP A 108 -3.18 7.90 -1.42
C TRP A 108 -2.12 7.99 -2.54
N LYS A 109 -1.64 9.18 -2.88
CA LYS A 109 -0.56 9.36 -3.88
C LYS A 109 0.74 8.72 -3.41
N GLN A 110 1.07 8.81 -2.12
CA GLN A 110 2.23 8.13 -1.55
C GLN A 110 2.04 6.61 -1.59
N ARG A 111 0.83 6.13 -1.33
CA ARG A 111 0.51 4.69 -1.35
C ARG A 111 0.55 4.12 -2.75
N TYR A 112 -0.05 4.81 -3.73
CA TYR A 112 0.07 4.52 -5.15
C TYR A 112 1.53 4.39 -5.60
N ASN A 113 2.37 5.38 -5.27
CA ASN A 113 3.79 5.32 -5.62
C ASN A 113 4.51 4.15 -4.93
N SER A 114 4.13 3.82 -3.70
CA SER A 114 4.68 2.68 -2.95
C SER A 114 4.26 1.35 -3.58
N ALA A 115 3.01 1.22 -4.04
CA ALA A 115 2.49 0.07 -4.78
C ALA A 115 3.22 -0.10 -6.12
N ILE A 116 3.40 0.98 -6.89
CA ILE A 116 4.18 0.96 -8.14
C ILE A 116 5.62 0.48 -7.88
N ALA A 117 6.29 1.02 -6.86
CA ALA A 117 7.65 0.62 -6.52
C ALA A 117 7.74 -0.85 -6.09
N HIS A 118 6.73 -1.34 -5.36
CA HIS A 118 6.62 -2.74 -4.96
C HIS A 118 6.41 -3.65 -6.17
N LEU A 119 5.45 -3.35 -7.02
CA LEU A 119 5.17 -4.13 -8.22
C LEU A 119 6.36 -4.20 -9.19
N ARG A 120 7.05 -3.07 -9.40
CA ARG A 120 8.30 -3.04 -10.19
C ARG A 120 9.39 -3.91 -9.59
N LYS A 121 9.56 -3.86 -8.26
CA LYS A 121 10.57 -4.67 -7.56
C LYS A 121 10.31 -6.16 -7.72
N ASN A 122 9.04 -6.57 -7.80
CA ASN A 122 8.63 -7.97 -7.93
C ASN A 122 8.35 -8.39 -9.39
N GLY A 123 8.86 -7.63 -10.37
CA GLY A 123 8.78 -8.02 -11.78
C GLY A 123 7.39 -7.89 -12.43
N CYS A 124 6.40 -7.31 -11.76
CA CYS A 124 5.03 -7.20 -12.27
C CYS A 124 4.82 -6.04 -13.25
N LEU A 125 5.73 -5.06 -13.23
CA LEU A 125 5.66 -3.84 -14.05
C LEU A 125 7.01 -3.53 -14.66
N VAL A 126 6.97 -3.14 -15.93
CA VAL A 126 8.13 -2.57 -16.63
C VAL A 126 7.87 -1.12 -16.98
N THR A 127 8.96 -0.36 -17.07
CA THR A 127 8.93 1.02 -17.54
C THR A 127 9.36 1.05 -18.99
N GLU A 128 8.46 1.47 -19.87
CA GLU A 128 8.81 1.73 -21.24
C GLU A 128 9.33 3.15 -21.37
N SER A 129 10.64 3.24 -21.61
CA SER A 129 11.29 4.50 -21.93
C SER A 129 11.18 4.69 -23.43
N LYS A 130 10.54 5.77 -23.87
CA LYS A 130 10.57 6.14 -25.28
C LYS A 130 11.96 6.71 -25.61
N ALA A 131 12.70 6.04 -26.49
CA ALA A 131 13.96 6.56 -27.03
C ALA A 131 13.69 7.71 -28.03
N GLY A 132 14.63 8.65 -28.16
CA GLY A 132 14.53 9.73 -29.14
C GLY A 132 13.65 10.92 -28.72
N PRO A 133 13.10 11.70 -29.67
CA PRO A 133 12.41 12.97 -29.39
C PRO A 133 11.13 12.84 -28.54
N GLU A 134 10.61 11.63 -28.35
CA GLU A 134 9.44 11.37 -27.51
C GLU A 134 9.74 11.28 -26.00
N ARG A 135 11.00 11.45 -25.57
CA ARG A 135 11.41 11.44 -24.16
C ARG A 135 10.61 12.40 -23.25
N TYR A 136 10.02 13.44 -23.84
CA TYR A 136 9.21 14.45 -23.14
C TYR A 136 7.75 14.04 -22.93
N LYS A 137 7.27 12.96 -23.56
CA LYS A 137 5.88 12.46 -23.43
C LYS A 137 5.62 11.71 -22.11
N GLY A 138 6.60 11.68 -21.21
CA GLY A 138 6.49 11.05 -19.91
C GLY A 138 6.77 9.55 -19.95
N VAL A 139 6.72 8.94 -18.77
CA VAL A 139 7.06 7.54 -18.56
C VAL A 139 5.82 6.66 -18.72
N ASN A 140 5.90 5.66 -19.60
CA ASN A 140 4.86 4.64 -19.75
C ASN A 140 5.15 3.45 -18.83
N LEU A 141 4.08 2.87 -18.29
CA LEU A 141 4.10 1.65 -17.49
C LEU A 141 3.33 0.58 -18.25
N ARG A 142 3.90 -0.62 -18.30
CA ARG A 142 3.28 -1.81 -18.89
C ARG A 142 3.31 -2.94 -17.87
N HIS A 143 2.26 -3.75 -17.83
CA HIS A 143 2.26 -4.97 -17.02
C HIS A 143 3.17 -6.03 -17.65
N THR A 144 3.66 -6.96 -16.86
CA THR A 144 4.33 -8.19 -17.34
C THR A 144 3.35 -9.36 -17.30
N GLU A 145 3.76 -10.52 -17.82
CA GLU A 145 3.03 -11.77 -17.64
C GLU A 145 2.92 -12.13 -16.16
N ASP A 146 4.02 -12.06 -15.41
CA ASP A 146 4.05 -12.18 -13.94
C ASP A 146 3.07 -11.25 -13.21
N GLY A 147 2.86 -10.05 -13.77
CA GLY A 147 1.89 -9.09 -13.26
C GLY A 147 0.46 -9.57 -13.46
N LEU A 148 0.12 -10.03 -14.67
CA LEU A 148 -1.20 -10.58 -14.96
C LEU A 148 -1.48 -11.85 -14.16
N ASP A 149 -0.51 -12.77 -14.11
CA ASP A 149 -0.57 -13.99 -13.33
C ASP A 149 -0.89 -13.72 -11.85
N ALA A 150 -0.30 -12.65 -11.29
CA ALA A 150 -0.55 -12.25 -9.91
C ALA A 150 -2.00 -11.83 -9.61
N ILE A 151 -2.80 -11.49 -10.63
CA ILE A 151 -4.22 -11.13 -10.46
C ILE A 151 -5.17 -12.13 -11.11
N THR A 152 -4.66 -13.19 -11.75
CA THR A 152 -5.48 -14.27 -12.32
C THR A 152 -6.38 -14.86 -11.25
N ASP A 153 -7.66 -15.04 -11.56
CA ASP A 153 -8.70 -15.53 -10.65
C ASP A 153 -8.93 -14.70 -9.37
N ILE A 154 -8.31 -13.53 -9.25
CA ILE A 154 -8.45 -12.62 -8.11
C ILE A 154 -9.18 -11.36 -8.55
N ASN A 155 -10.24 -11.02 -7.84
CA ASN A 155 -10.96 -9.75 -7.97
C ASN A 155 -10.70 -8.85 -6.75
N LEU A 156 -10.91 -7.55 -6.91
CA LEU A 156 -10.97 -6.58 -5.81
C LEU A 156 -12.43 -6.23 -5.55
N HIS A 157 -12.94 -6.60 -4.38
CA HIS A 157 -14.25 -6.16 -3.91
C HIS A 157 -14.12 -4.79 -3.24
N LEU A 158 -14.90 -3.82 -3.74
CA LEU A 158 -15.04 -2.48 -3.20
C LEU A 158 -16.52 -2.21 -2.95
N ASP A 159 -16.90 -2.03 -1.68
CA ASP A 159 -18.21 -1.54 -1.29
C ASP A 159 -18.06 -0.49 -0.19
N GLY A 160 -18.08 0.78 -0.59
CA GLY A 160 -18.00 1.90 0.36
C GLY A 160 -19.20 2.05 1.29
N ARG A 161 -20.35 1.43 0.99
CA ARG A 161 -21.54 1.49 1.88
C ARG A 161 -21.33 0.59 3.09
N GLU A 162 -20.83 -0.61 2.84
CA GLU A 162 -20.53 -1.62 3.86
C GLU A 162 -19.09 -1.50 4.41
N GLY A 163 -18.27 -0.64 3.81
CA GLY A 163 -16.87 -0.44 4.18
C GLY A 163 -15.95 -1.60 3.77
N HIS A 164 -16.34 -2.37 2.76
CA HIS A 164 -15.61 -3.54 2.31
C HIS A 164 -14.53 -3.16 1.30
N VAL A 165 -13.29 -3.54 1.62
CA VAL A 165 -12.16 -3.46 0.69
C VAL A 165 -11.28 -4.68 0.91
N TYR A 166 -11.33 -5.65 0.01
CA TYR A 166 -10.51 -6.86 0.08
C TYR A 166 -10.43 -7.58 -1.27
N LEU A 167 -9.44 -8.45 -1.41
CA LEU A 167 -9.35 -9.34 -2.56
C LEU A 167 -10.25 -10.56 -2.34
N CYS A 168 -10.90 -11.05 -3.39
CA CYS A 168 -11.73 -12.26 -3.41
C CYS A 168 -11.49 -13.05 -4.71
N ARG A 169 -12.12 -14.21 -4.90
CA ARG A 169 -12.08 -14.92 -6.18
C ARG A 169 -13.11 -14.33 -7.15
N TYR A 170 -12.85 -14.39 -8.46
CA TYR A 170 -13.85 -14.00 -9.48
C TYR A 170 -15.10 -14.88 -9.47
N SER A 171 -14.99 -16.11 -8.99
CA SER A 171 -16.12 -17.04 -8.83
C SER A 171 -17.02 -16.71 -7.65
N ASP A 172 -16.65 -15.72 -6.83
CA ASP A 172 -17.48 -15.18 -5.76
C ASP A 172 -18.17 -13.90 -6.27
N PRO A 173 -19.49 -13.73 -6.08
CA PRO A 173 -20.27 -14.34 -5.01
C PRO A 173 -21.10 -15.56 -5.42
N ALA A 174 -21.35 -16.44 -4.45
CA ALA A 174 -22.46 -17.36 -4.56
C ALA A 174 -23.77 -16.54 -4.46
N LEU A 175 -24.67 -16.71 -5.42
CA LEU A 175 -26.06 -16.25 -5.24
C LEU A 175 -26.59 -16.86 -3.94
N ASP A 176 -27.25 -16.08 -3.10
CA ASP A 176 -28.01 -16.67 -2.00
C ASP A 176 -29.12 -17.57 -2.55
N GLY A 177 -29.75 -18.37 -1.69
CA GLY A 177 -30.85 -19.27 -2.09
C GLY A 177 -32.08 -18.57 -2.68
N ILE A 178 -32.07 -17.24 -2.82
CA ILE A 178 -33.17 -16.39 -3.32
C ILE A 178 -32.68 -15.52 -4.52
N GLY A 179 -31.43 -15.66 -4.97
CA GLY A 179 -30.88 -14.96 -6.13
C GLY A 179 -30.33 -13.57 -5.86
N THR A 180 -30.06 -13.21 -4.60
CA THR A 180 -29.36 -11.97 -4.23
C THR A 180 -27.85 -12.21 -4.25
N ASP A 181 -27.10 -11.27 -4.80
CA ASP A 181 -25.64 -11.27 -4.72
C ASP A 181 -25.22 -11.16 -3.25
N THR A 182 -24.55 -12.19 -2.74
CA THR A 182 -23.90 -12.11 -1.42
C THR A 182 -22.59 -11.33 -1.52
N CYS A 183 -22.10 -10.79 -0.41
CA CYS A 183 -20.73 -10.25 -0.41
C CYS A 183 -19.73 -11.39 -0.68
N PRO A 184 -18.76 -11.20 -1.57
CA PRO A 184 -17.78 -12.24 -1.87
C PRO A 184 -16.90 -12.50 -0.65
N VAL A 185 -16.36 -13.72 -0.54
CA VAL A 185 -15.53 -14.11 0.61
C VAL A 185 -14.14 -13.49 0.48
N PRO A 186 -13.62 -12.80 1.52
CA PRO A 186 -12.25 -12.30 1.49
C PRO A 186 -11.24 -13.44 1.40
N LEU A 187 -10.22 -13.28 0.54
CA LEU A 187 -9.09 -14.19 0.49
C LEU A 187 -8.39 -14.25 1.84
N ASN A 188 -7.99 -15.45 2.24
CA ASN A 188 -7.11 -15.59 3.39
C ASN A 188 -5.78 -14.89 3.07
N PRO A 189 -5.16 -14.24 4.05
CA PRO A 189 -3.90 -13.56 3.80
C PRO A 189 -2.72 -14.44 3.35
N THR A 190 -2.82 -15.77 3.42
CA THR A 190 -1.87 -16.73 2.83
C THR A 190 -2.14 -17.03 1.37
N GLU A 191 -3.36 -16.74 0.89
CA GLU A 191 -3.80 -16.90 -0.49
C GLU A 191 -3.52 -15.65 -1.33
N ILE A 192 -3.33 -14.49 -0.67
CA ILE A 192 -2.96 -13.24 -1.35
C ILE A 192 -1.53 -13.38 -1.91
N PRO A 193 -1.33 -13.25 -3.24
CA PRO A 193 0.00 -13.33 -3.84
C PRO A 193 0.94 -12.28 -3.24
N TYR A 194 2.18 -12.68 -2.93
CA TYR A 194 3.16 -11.79 -2.31
C TYR A 194 3.45 -10.54 -3.16
N ARG A 195 3.27 -10.66 -4.49
CA ARG A 195 3.37 -9.56 -5.47
C ARG A 195 2.35 -8.45 -5.20
N LEU A 196 1.16 -8.79 -4.70
CA LEU A 196 0.10 -7.84 -4.32
C LEU A 196 0.23 -7.39 -2.86
N SER A 197 0.66 -8.28 -1.96
CA SER A 197 0.88 -7.89 -0.57
C SER A 197 2.07 -6.94 -0.49
N GLY A 198 1.90 -5.72 0.03
CA GLY A 198 3.00 -4.75 0.13
C GLY A 198 4.10 -5.20 1.10
N ARG A 199 5.00 -4.29 1.51
CA ARG A 199 6.05 -4.63 2.49
C ARG A 199 5.47 -4.91 3.90
N PHE A 200 4.92 -6.11 4.14
CA PHE A 200 5.09 -7.00 5.30
C PHE A 200 4.12 -8.21 5.28
N ARG A 201 4.62 -9.38 4.90
CA ARG A 201 4.56 -10.64 5.68
C ARG A 201 5.98 -11.20 5.67
N GLY A 202 6.47 -11.67 6.81
CA GLY A 202 7.88 -11.98 7.07
C GLY A 202 8.45 -13.21 6.37
N ASN A 203 8.10 -13.48 5.12
CA ASN A 203 8.79 -14.49 4.30
C ASN A 203 9.38 -13.81 3.07
N LYS A 204 10.70 -13.96 2.90
CA LYS A 204 11.32 -13.80 1.59
C LYS A 204 10.61 -14.76 0.62
N ALA A 205 10.63 -14.44 -0.67
CA ALA A 205 10.29 -15.40 -1.72
C ALA A 205 10.93 -16.77 -1.38
N PRO A 206 10.24 -17.90 -1.60
CA PRO A 206 10.90 -19.19 -1.55
C PRO A 206 12.12 -19.10 -2.47
N GLN A 207 13.30 -19.31 -1.90
CA GLN A 207 14.47 -19.58 -2.71
C GLN A 207 14.16 -20.91 -3.37
N GLU A 208 14.00 -20.90 -4.69
CA GLU A 208 14.00 -22.14 -5.47
C GLU A 208 15.31 -22.88 -5.13
N LEU A 209 15.16 -24.10 -4.60
CA LEU A 209 16.22 -25.07 -4.40
C LEU A 209 16.45 -25.84 -5.70
#